data_AF-A0A4R4MJE2-F1
#
_entry.id   AF-A0A4R4MJE2-F1
#
_cell.length_a   1.000
_cell.length_b   1.000
_cell.length_c   1.000
_cell.angle_alpha   90.00
_cell.angle_beta   90.00
_cell.angle_gamma   90.00
#
_symmetry.space_group_name_H-M   'P 1'
#
loop_
_entity.id
_entity.type
_entity.pdbx_description
1 polymer ?
#
loop_
_entity_poly.entity_id
_entity_poly.type
_entity_poly.pdbx_seq_one_letter_code
_entity_poly.pdbx_strand_id
1 'polypeptide(L)'
;MTTPGRSSKPSSAAPSTARTGRPPASPAPAPPGPGEGTRPGGGDDGGPPPSSVPPPKAVVLGSPDPGRYCGTRGRDAEFRSGEWYCVPRGGDIGVDTHITMTQVCASQYRPDAEARTSGGAGDPSAWECYVMR
;
A
#
# COMPACT_ATOMS: atom_id res chain seq x y z
N MET A 1 -48.61 -2.36 -36.67
CA MET A 1 -48.04 -1.03 -36.98
C MET A 1 -46.62 -0.98 -36.41
N THR A 2 -45.65 -0.94 -37.33
CA THR A 2 -44.35 -0.22 -37.36
C THR A 2 -43.65 0.27 -36.07
N THR A 3 -42.44 -0.28 -35.85
CA THR A 3 -41.12 0.30 -35.43
C THR A 3 -40.83 0.91 -34.03
N PRO A 4 -39.56 0.80 -33.55
CA PRO A 4 -39.11 1.06 -32.18
C PRO A 4 -38.56 2.48 -31.93
N GLY A 5 -38.68 2.96 -30.68
CA GLY A 5 -38.25 4.28 -30.22
C GLY A 5 -36.90 4.28 -29.48
N ARG A 6 -35.85 4.63 -30.22
CA ARG A 6 -34.70 5.53 -29.95
C ARG A 6 -34.09 5.65 -28.52
N SER A 7 -32.79 5.36 -28.47
CA SER A 7 -31.79 5.77 -27.48
C SER A 7 -31.82 7.25 -27.10
N SER A 8 -31.48 7.56 -25.83
CA SER A 8 -30.90 8.85 -25.43
C SER A 8 -30.01 8.68 -24.20
N LYS A 9 -28.70 8.90 -24.41
CA LYS A 9 -27.67 9.03 -23.37
C LYS A 9 -27.93 10.30 -22.55
N PRO A 10 -27.61 10.36 -21.25
CA PRO A 10 -27.45 11.63 -20.56
C PRO A 10 -26.12 12.28 -20.96
N SER A 11 -26.20 13.50 -21.49
CA SER A 11 -25.06 14.37 -21.80
C SER A 11 -24.49 15.03 -20.56
N SER A 12 -23.17 15.17 -20.60
CA SER A 12 -22.22 15.62 -19.59
C SER A 12 -22.58 16.91 -18.85
N ALA A 13 -22.48 16.85 -17.52
CA ALA A 13 -22.29 18.01 -16.67
C ALA A 13 -20.82 18.44 -16.72
N ALA A 14 -20.56 19.71 -17.03
CA ALA A 14 -19.24 20.32 -16.92
C ALA A 14 -19.24 21.27 -15.71
N PRO A 15 -18.35 21.09 -14.73
CA PRO A 15 -18.03 22.15 -13.79
C PRO A 15 -16.91 23.05 -14.36
N SER A 16 -17.23 24.33 -14.48
CA SER A 16 -16.28 25.42 -14.66
C SER A 16 -15.22 25.41 -13.56
N THR A 17 -13.94 25.38 -13.92
CA THR A 17 -12.88 25.79 -12.99
C THR A 17 -12.05 26.89 -13.63
N ALA A 18 -12.15 28.08 -13.04
CA ALA A 18 -11.38 29.24 -13.40
C ALA A 18 -9.93 29.13 -12.91
N ARG A 19 -9.05 29.71 -13.74
CA ARG A 19 -7.69 30.22 -13.55
C ARG A 19 -6.98 30.08 -12.19
N THR A 20 -5.67 29.87 -12.35
CA THR A 20 -4.51 30.54 -11.70
C THR A 20 -3.66 29.59 -10.86
N GLY A 21 -2.46 29.29 -11.35
CA GLY A 21 -1.47 28.51 -10.58
C GLY A 21 -0.28 28.08 -11.42
N ARG A 22 0.52 29.05 -11.88
CA ARG A 22 1.86 28.81 -12.43
C ARG A 22 2.72 28.22 -11.29
N PRO A 23 3.29 27.01 -11.40
CA PRO A 23 4.27 26.57 -10.42
C PRO A 23 5.54 27.44 -10.57
N PRO A 24 6.15 27.91 -9.47
CA PRO A 24 7.45 28.57 -9.54
C PRO A 24 8.51 27.56 -10.00
N ALA A 25 9.42 28.03 -10.85
CA ALA A 25 10.59 27.28 -11.29
C ALA A 25 11.44 26.86 -10.07
N SER A 26 11.71 25.56 -9.94
CA SER A 26 12.75 25.08 -9.03
C SER A 26 14.12 25.48 -9.58
N PRO A 27 14.95 26.22 -8.82
CA PRO A 27 16.34 26.43 -9.21
C PRO A 27 17.10 25.10 -9.09
N ALA A 28 17.88 24.78 -10.13
CA ALA A 28 18.80 23.65 -10.12
C ALA A 28 19.81 23.77 -8.95
N PRO A 29 20.32 22.66 -8.40
CA PRO A 29 21.36 22.70 -7.39
C PRO A 29 22.65 23.31 -7.95
N ALA A 30 23.25 24.22 -7.18
CA ALA A 30 24.52 24.85 -7.50
C ALA A 30 25.67 23.81 -7.51
N PRO A 31 26.72 24.00 -8.32
CA PRO A 31 27.90 23.13 -8.29
C PRO A 31 28.66 23.32 -6.95
N PRO A 32 29.24 22.24 -6.39
CA PRO A 32 30.12 22.37 -5.23
C PRO A 32 31.41 23.11 -5.62
N GLY A 33 31.71 24.19 -4.90
CA GLY A 33 32.95 24.94 -5.04
C GLY A 33 34.15 24.22 -4.40
N PRO A 34 35.39 24.53 -4.81
CA PRO A 34 36.59 23.98 -4.21
C PRO A 34 36.93 24.76 -2.93
N GLY A 35 36.75 24.12 -1.78
CA GLY A 35 37.17 24.64 -0.48
C GLY A 35 38.41 23.90 0.02
N GLU A 36 39.57 24.50 -0.21
CA GLU A 36 40.86 24.10 0.32
C GLU A 36 40.96 24.53 1.81
N GLY A 37 41.40 23.63 2.69
CA GLY A 37 41.50 23.94 4.12
C GLY A 37 42.02 22.79 4.98
N THR A 38 43.33 22.55 4.91
CA THR A 38 44.05 21.70 5.87
C THR A 38 44.08 22.37 7.25
N ARG A 39 43.65 21.65 8.30
CA ARG A 39 44.21 21.78 9.64
C ARG A 39 44.24 20.41 10.34
N PRO A 40 45.41 19.96 10.85
CA PRO A 40 45.50 18.79 11.71
C PRO A 40 45.38 19.22 13.18
N GLY A 41 44.55 18.52 13.96
CA GLY A 41 44.52 18.71 15.41
C GLY A 41 43.31 18.10 16.11
N GLY A 42 43.56 16.98 16.80
CA GLY A 42 43.17 16.81 18.20
C GLY A 42 41.76 16.30 18.53
N GLY A 43 41.72 15.09 19.09
CA GLY A 43 41.15 14.90 20.43
C GLY A 43 39.69 14.45 20.55
N ASP A 44 39.57 13.23 21.10
CA ASP A 44 38.58 12.79 22.08
C ASP A 44 37.10 12.59 21.67
N ASP A 45 36.79 11.30 21.46
CA ASP A 45 35.82 10.52 22.25
C ASP A 45 34.59 11.26 22.80
N GLY A 46 33.46 11.09 22.10
CA GLY A 46 32.16 11.55 22.58
C GLY A 46 31.00 11.25 21.63
N GLY A 47 31.17 10.32 20.68
CA GLY A 47 30.05 9.85 19.88
C GLY A 47 29.16 8.98 20.76
N PRO A 48 27.83 9.22 20.86
CA PRO A 48 26.93 8.22 21.41
C PRO A 48 27.22 6.89 20.68
N PRO A 49 27.25 5.73 21.36
CA PRO A 49 27.56 4.48 20.69
C PRO A 49 26.66 4.38 19.46
N PRO A 50 27.19 4.06 18.25
CA PRO A 50 26.32 3.79 17.13
C PRO A 50 25.42 2.67 17.63
N SER A 51 24.12 2.97 17.77
CA SER A 51 23.13 2.01 18.25
C SER A 51 23.22 0.82 17.31
N SER A 52 24.01 -0.16 17.72
CA SER A 52 24.32 -1.40 16.98
C SER A 52 23.17 -2.37 17.18
N VAL A 53 21.95 -1.83 17.22
CA VAL A 53 20.75 -2.59 16.96
C VAL A 53 20.72 -2.69 15.43
N PRO A 54 21.05 -3.86 14.85
CA PRO A 54 20.88 -4.04 13.42
C PRO A 54 19.43 -3.66 13.07
N PRO A 55 19.20 -2.98 11.94
CA PRO A 55 17.84 -2.66 11.53
C PRO A 55 17.05 -3.98 11.49
N PRO A 56 15.80 -4.00 11.99
CA PRO A 56 15.03 -5.21 12.06
C PRO A 56 14.96 -5.84 10.66
N LYS A 57 15.33 -7.11 10.57
CA LYS A 57 15.29 -7.84 9.29
C LYS A 57 13.87 -8.33 9.09
N ALA A 58 13.28 -7.98 7.94
CA ALA A 58 12.01 -8.54 7.53
C ALA A 58 12.22 -10.04 7.23
N VAL A 59 11.59 -10.90 8.03
CA VAL A 59 11.59 -12.36 7.80
C VAL A 59 10.30 -12.71 7.08
N VAL A 60 10.42 -13.31 5.89
CA VAL A 60 9.26 -13.79 5.10
C VAL A 60 8.64 -15.00 5.79
N LEU A 61 7.33 -14.95 6.00
CA LEU A 61 6.55 -16.02 6.61
C LEU A 61 5.80 -16.86 5.57
N GLY A 62 5.44 -16.25 4.44
CA GLY A 62 4.72 -16.87 3.33
C GLY A 62 3.69 -15.93 2.72
N SER A 63 2.85 -16.44 1.82
CA SER A 63 1.76 -15.65 1.22
C SER A 63 0.54 -15.59 2.15
N PRO A 64 -0.23 -14.48 2.16
CA PRO A 64 -1.51 -14.41 2.83
C PRO A 64 -2.57 -15.23 2.10
N ASP A 65 -3.37 -15.98 2.85
CA ASP A 65 -4.50 -16.75 2.31
C ASP A 65 -5.88 -16.15 2.73
N PRO A 66 -6.44 -15.20 1.96
CA PRO A 66 -7.73 -14.59 2.30
C PRO A 66 -8.89 -15.59 2.28
N GLY A 67 -8.82 -16.62 1.45
CA GLY A 67 -9.83 -17.69 1.36
C GLY A 67 -9.98 -18.45 2.67
N ARG A 68 -8.88 -18.86 3.29
CA ARG A 68 -8.84 -19.49 4.61
C ARG A 68 -9.31 -18.53 5.69
N TYR A 69 -8.89 -17.26 5.64
CA TYR A 69 -9.31 -16.24 6.59
C TYR A 69 -10.83 -16.03 6.57
N CYS A 70 -11.44 -15.82 5.41
CA CYS A 70 -12.90 -15.70 5.29
C CYS A 70 -13.61 -17.03 5.55
N GLY A 71 -13.02 -18.14 5.13
CA GLY A 71 -13.58 -19.49 5.28
C GLY A 71 -13.79 -19.90 6.74
N THR A 72 -12.89 -19.52 7.65
CA THR A 72 -13.08 -19.72 9.11
C THR A 72 -14.30 -18.99 9.67
N ARG A 73 -14.81 -17.98 8.96
CA ARG A 73 -15.99 -17.18 9.32
C ARG A 73 -17.23 -17.58 8.52
N GLY A 74 -17.17 -18.69 7.79
CA GLY A 74 -18.26 -19.15 6.93
C GLY A 74 -18.52 -18.22 5.75
N ARG A 75 -17.49 -17.54 5.24
CA ARG A 75 -17.57 -16.57 4.14
C ARG A 75 -16.60 -16.94 3.02
N ASP A 76 -16.80 -16.34 1.85
CA ASP A 76 -15.87 -16.44 0.73
C ASP A 76 -15.02 -15.17 0.61
N ALA A 77 -13.81 -15.32 0.11
CA ALA A 77 -12.94 -14.19 -0.17
C ALA A 77 -13.13 -13.74 -1.62
N GLU A 78 -13.43 -12.47 -1.82
CA GLU A 78 -13.61 -11.89 -3.15
C GLU A 78 -12.75 -10.63 -3.31
N PHE A 79 -12.07 -10.53 -4.46
CA PHE A 79 -11.26 -9.38 -4.81
C PHE A 79 -12.04 -8.46 -5.75
N ARG A 80 -12.32 -7.22 -5.32
CA ARG A 80 -13.07 -6.22 -6.08
C ARG A 80 -12.35 -4.90 -6.04
N SER A 81 -12.20 -4.26 -7.20
CA SER A 81 -11.67 -2.89 -7.30
C SER A 81 -10.30 -2.68 -6.63
N GLY A 82 -9.45 -3.71 -6.55
CA GLY A 82 -8.14 -3.62 -5.90
C GLY A 82 -8.13 -3.96 -4.41
N GLU A 83 -9.28 -4.35 -3.84
CA GLU A 83 -9.45 -4.61 -2.41
C GLU A 83 -10.07 -5.99 -2.18
N TRP A 84 -9.80 -6.54 -0.99
CA TRP A 84 -10.30 -7.84 -0.58
C TRP A 84 -11.50 -7.72 0.36
N TYR A 85 -12.48 -8.60 0.17
CA TYR A 85 -13.70 -8.62 0.95
C TYR A 85 -14.04 -10.04 1.37
N CYS A 86 -14.52 -10.21 2.61
CA CYS A 86 -15.24 -11.42 3.01
C CYS A 86 -16.74 -11.25 2.72
N VAL A 87 -17.21 -11.97 1.70
CA VAL A 87 -18.60 -11.93 1.22
C VAL A 87 -19.39 -13.13 1.78
N PRO A 88 -20.70 -12.98 2.09
CA PRO A 88 -21.54 -14.11 2.46
C PRO A 88 -21.60 -15.18 1.37
N ARG A 89 -21.71 -16.46 1.75
CA ARG A 89 -21.77 -17.56 0.77
C ARG A 89 -23.15 -17.66 0.15
N GLY A 90 -23.25 -18.17 -1.07
CA GLY A 90 -24.51 -18.68 -1.62
C GLY A 90 -25.73 -17.74 -1.59
N GLY A 91 -25.54 -16.42 -1.57
CA GLY A 91 -26.64 -15.43 -1.49
C GLY A 91 -27.18 -15.18 -0.08
N ASP A 92 -26.45 -15.56 0.97
CA ASP A 92 -26.77 -15.23 2.35
C ASP A 92 -26.92 -13.70 2.54
N ILE A 93 -27.90 -13.30 3.36
CA ILE A 93 -28.10 -11.88 3.73
C ILE A 93 -26.94 -11.47 4.64
N GLY A 94 -26.03 -10.65 4.14
CA GLY A 94 -24.92 -10.12 4.93
C GLY A 94 -24.22 -8.97 4.23
N VAL A 95 -23.44 -8.22 5.00
CA VAL A 95 -22.62 -7.13 4.50
C VAL A 95 -21.24 -7.63 4.12
N ASP A 96 -20.76 -7.19 2.96
CA ASP A 96 -19.38 -7.38 2.54
C ASP A 96 -18.46 -6.71 3.56
N THR A 97 -17.50 -7.47 4.08
CA THR A 97 -16.56 -6.96 5.07
C THR A 97 -15.21 -6.79 4.42
N HIS A 98 -14.74 -5.55 4.31
CA HIS A 98 -13.41 -5.25 3.81
C HIS A 98 -12.34 -5.90 4.70
N ILE A 99 -11.32 -6.49 4.08
CA ILE A 99 -10.18 -7.10 4.76
C ILE A 99 -8.87 -6.63 4.13
N THR A 100 -7.85 -6.47 4.95
CA THR A 100 -6.50 -6.14 4.47
C THR A 100 -5.60 -7.37 4.50
N MET A 101 -4.60 -7.43 3.61
CA MET A 101 -3.63 -8.53 3.65
C MET A 101 -2.85 -8.58 4.97
N THR A 102 -2.61 -7.44 5.61
CA THR A 102 -2.01 -7.37 6.96
C THR A 102 -2.87 -8.09 7.99
N GLN A 103 -4.19 -7.89 7.97
CA GLN A 103 -5.11 -8.62 8.87
C GLN A 103 -5.07 -10.14 8.61
N VAL A 104 -4.98 -10.54 7.34
CA VAL A 104 -4.85 -11.95 6.95
C VAL A 104 -3.54 -12.53 7.48
N CYS A 105 -2.40 -11.85 7.26
CA CYS A 105 -1.10 -12.24 7.79
C CYS A 105 -1.10 -12.35 9.32
N ALA A 106 -1.68 -11.35 9.99
CA ALA A 106 -1.75 -11.29 11.45
C ALA A 106 -2.53 -12.47 12.03
N SER A 107 -3.62 -12.85 11.36
CA SER A 107 -4.46 -13.97 11.74
C SER A 107 -3.87 -15.34 11.38
N GLN A 108 -3.06 -15.43 10.32
CA GLN A 108 -2.48 -16.70 9.86
C GLN A 108 -1.20 -17.08 10.59
N TYR A 109 -0.32 -16.11 10.82
CA TYR A 109 1.01 -16.37 11.30
C TYR A 109 1.17 -15.88 12.74
N ARG A 110 1.13 -14.57 12.96
CA ARG A 110 1.29 -13.92 14.29
C ARG A 110 0.76 -12.49 14.27
N PRO A 111 0.33 -11.92 15.41
CA PRO A 111 -0.20 -10.55 15.47
C PRO A 111 0.77 -9.46 15.00
N ASP A 112 2.08 -9.70 15.05
CA ASP A 112 3.14 -8.81 14.55
C ASP A 112 3.43 -8.96 13.05
N ALA A 113 2.74 -9.87 12.35
CA ALA A 113 2.94 -10.09 10.93
C ALA A 113 2.28 -8.99 10.08
N GLU A 114 3.07 -8.40 9.20
CA GLU A 114 2.65 -7.38 8.24
C GLU A 114 2.61 -7.94 6.82
N ALA A 115 1.70 -7.44 6.00
CA ALA A 115 1.70 -7.74 4.57
C ALA A 115 2.46 -6.67 3.79
N ARG A 116 3.32 -7.08 2.87
CA ARG A 116 3.90 -6.18 1.85
C ARG A 116 3.73 -6.81 0.49
N THR A 117 3.44 -5.97 -0.50
CA THR A 117 3.47 -6.39 -1.90
C THR A 117 4.88 -6.19 -2.44
N SER A 118 5.40 -7.22 -3.09
CA SER A 118 6.65 -7.14 -3.87
C SER A 118 6.44 -6.44 -5.23
N GLY A 119 5.20 -6.06 -5.56
CA GLY A 119 4.81 -5.39 -6.80
C GLY A 119 3.63 -4.41 -6.62
N GLY A 120 2.67 -4.44 -7.54
CA GLY A 120 1.47 -3.59 -7.48
C GLY A 120 0.41 -4.13 -6.51
N ALA A 121 -0.29 -3.26 -5.78
CA ALA A 121 -1.33 -3.64 -4.82
C ALA A 121 -2.52 -4.42 -5.43
N GLY A 122 -2.69 -4.33 -6.76
CA GLY A 122 -3.73 -5.01 -7.51
C GLY A 122 -3.46 -6.50 -7.82
N ASP A 123 -2.25 -6.99 -7.57
CA ASP A 123 -1.92 -8.40 -7.79
C ASP A 123 -2.05 -9.17 -6.46
N PRO A 124 -3.05 -10.05 -6.32
CA PRO A 124 -3.28 -10.79 -5.08
C PRO A 124 -2.16 -11.77 -4.74
N SER A 125 -1.37 -12.21 -5.73
CA SER A 125 -0.29 -13.19 -5.55
C SER A 125 1.04 -12.53 -5.19
N ALA A 126 1.19 -11.22 -5.43
CA ALA A 126 2.38 -10.45 -5.10
C ALA A 126 2.52 -10.10 -3.61
N TRP A 127 1.50 -10.42 -2.80
CA TRP A 127 1.52 -10.18 -1.37
C TRP A 127 2.27 -11.26 -0.61
N GLU A 128 3.09 -10.81 0.32
CA GLU A 128 3.82 -11.68 1.24
C GLU A 128 3.67 -11.14 2.66
N CYS A 129 3.68 -12.05 3.61
CA CYS A 129 3.63 -11.78 5.05
C CYS A 129 5.05 -11.78 5.60
N TYR A 130 5.36 -10.79 6.43
CA TYR A 130 6.67 -10.61 7.04
C TYR A 130 6.55 -10.23 8.52
N VAL A 131 7.61 -10.47 9.28
CA VAL A 131 7.78 -9.93 10.64
C VAL A 131 9.09 -9.18 10.76
N MET A 132 9.11 -8.13 11.57
CA MET A 132 10.31 -7.36 11.90
C MET A 132 11.00 -7.99 13.11
N ARG A 133 12.25 -8.46 12.95
CA ARG A 133 13.05 -9.09 14.02
C ARG A 133 14.42 -8.46 14.16
#